data_AF-A0A9Y4NJU2-F1
#
_entry.id   AF-A0A9Y4NJU2-F1
#
_cell.length_a   1.000
_cell.length_b   1.000
_cell.length_c   1.000
_cell.angle_alpha   90.00
_cell.angle_beta   90.00
_cell.angle_gamma   90.00
#
_symmetry.space_group_name_H-M   'P 1'
#
loop_
_entity.id
_entity.type
_entity.pdbx_description
1 polymer ?
#
loop_
_entity_poly.entity_id
_entity_poly.type
_entity_poly.pdbx_seq_one_letter_code
_entity_poly.pdbx_strand_id
1 'polypeptide(L)'
;MAASTELRMDELPSDPLLHILSYLAFRDLVRCSYVSRRLNDLSKHNPLWKSLCCKHWLLTDADRLQSGVSWYCLFRQYYTDLGRYIQYYPVLKRAWEQLKAFLQQRCPRMIASLKVKDEISPASEAKLTFYPLTKDQTAQDPSAIDMFITGSCFLEWFTTYVHNVVTGEYPIIRDQIFRYVHDKGCVATTGDITVSVSTSFLPELSSVHPPHFFFTYRIRIEMSSSASPEAACQLDSRYWKITTSDGNVEEVQGPGVVGEFPVMTPGKVHEYASCTTFSTPSEYMEGHYTFHRLANKEEVFHVAIPRFHMVCPPFREPVTRTQKASASYSARFDDHDDDGEYCDGDGDDFGDLRGINMAALEGAWCPRHI
;
A
#
# COMPACT_ATOMS: atom_id res chain seq x y z
N MET A 1 31.76 -50.52 -45.79
CA MET A 1 32.03 -49.64 -44.62
C MET A 1 31.48 -48.27 -44.96
N ALA A 2 30.31 -47.92 -44.43
CA ALA A 2 29.79 -46.55 -44.56
C ALA A 2 30.66 -45.67 -43.66
N ALA A 3 31.40 -44.74 -44.26
CA ALA A 3 32.14 -43.74 -43.51
C ALA A 3 31.12 -42.98 -42.65
N SER A 4 31.26 -43.04 -41.33
CA SER A 4 30.57 -42.14 -40.42
C SER A 4 31.06 -40.74 -40.75
N THR A 5 30.29 -40.01 -41.55
CA THR A 5 30.52 -38.59 -41.81
C THR A 5 30.43 -37.89 -40.46
N GLU A 6 31.57 -37.53 -39.87
CA GLU A 6 31.59 -36.70 -38.68
C GLU A 6 30.92 -35.37 -39.05
N LEU A 7 29.68 -35.17 -38.58
CA LEU A 7 28.94 -33.93 -38.77
C LEU A 7 29.72 -32.81 -38.07
N ARG A 8 30.47 -32.02 -38.85
CA ARG A 8 31.17 -30.86 -38.32
C ARG A 8 30.15 -29.76 -38.07
N MET A 9 30.27 -29.08 -36.94
CA MET A 9 29.39 -27.95 -36.59
C MET A 9 29.41 -26.84 -37.66
N ASP A 10 30.51 -26.74 -38.42
CA ASP A 10 30.69 -25.81 -39.53
C ASP A 10 29.95 -26.22 -40.81
N GLU A 11 29.34 -27.41 -40.88
CA GLU A 11 28.63 -27.93 -42.07
C GLU A 11 27.11 -28.01 -41.90
N LEU A 12 26.60 -27.84 -40.68
CA LEU A 12 25.15 -27.85 -40.40
C LEU A 12 24.44 -26.68 -41.08
N PRO A 13 23.15 -26.74 -41.45
CA PRO A 13 22.43 -25.57 -41.94
C PRO A 13 22.19 -24.52 -40.84
N SER A 14 22.09 -23.24 -41.20
CA SER A 14 21.90 -22.14 -40.23
C SER A 14 20.51 -22.13 -39.59
N ASP A 15 19.45 -22.49 -40.32
CA ASP A 15 18.08 -22.40 -39.80
C ASP A 15 17.80 -23.35 -38.63
N PRO A 16 18.19 -24.65 -38.67
CA PRO A 16 18.07 -25.54 -37.51
C PRO A 16 18.88 -25.05 -36.30
N LEU A 17 20.08 -24.52 -36.54
CA LEU A 17 20.91 -23.98 -35.46
C LEU A 17 20.27 -22.74 -34.83
N LEU A 18 19.75 -21.81 -35.63
CA LEU A 18 19.02 -20.64 -35.12
C LEU A 18 17.76 -21.05 -34.36
N HIS A 19 17.06 -22.08 -34.81
CA HIS A 19 15.91 -22.62 -34.09
C HIS A 19 16.32 -23.18 -32.72
N ILE A 20 17.39 -23.98 -32.66
CA ILE A 20 17.93 -24.49 -31.38
C ILE A 20 18.34 -23.33 -30.47
N LEU A 21 19.10 -22.36 -30.99
CA LEU A 21 19.55 -21.19 -30.24
C LEU A 21 18.37 -20.35 -29.71
N SER A 22 17.22 -20.34 -30.40
CA SER A 22 16.03 -19.58 -29.96
C SER A 22 15.44 -20.06 -28.64
N TYR A 23 15.72 -21.30 -28.23
CA TYR A 23 15.30 -21.83 -26.93
C TYR A 23 16.25 -21.48 -25.78
N LEU A 24 17.44 -20.95 -26.08
CA LEU A 24 18.44 -20.66 -25.07
C LEU A 24 18.15 -19.34 -24.35
N ALA A 25 18.49 -19.29 -23.06
CA ALA A 25 18.51 -18.04 -22.33
C ALA A 25 19.65 -17.14 -22.82
N PHE A 26 19.53 -15.83 -22.62
CA PHE A 26 20.55 -14.85 -23.06
C PHE A 26 21.96 -15.18 -22.55
N ARG A 27 22.09 -15.73 -21.33
CA ARG A 27 23.39 -16.14 -20.76
C ARG A 27 24.02 -17.28 -21.54
N ASP A 28 23.22 -18.24 -21.96
CA ASP A 28 23.69 -19.41 -22.70
C ASP A 28 23.97 -19.06 -24.16
N LEU A 29 23.19 -18.17 -24.77
CA LEU A 29 23.53 -17.58 -26.08
C LEU A 29 24.89 -16.89 -26.05
N VAL A 30 25.17 -16.10 -25.02
CA VAL A 30 26.47 -15.43 -24.85
C VAL A 30 27.58 -16.47 -24.68
N ARG A 31 27.35 -17.55 -23.91
CA ARG A 31 28.32 -18.64 -23.79
C ARG A 31 28.59 -19.34 -25.12
N CYS A 32 27.55 -19.65 -25.90
CA CYS A 32 27.68 -20.22 -27.24
C CYS A 32 28.54 -19.34 -28.16
N SER A 33 28.49 -18.02 -27.99
CA SER A 33 29.31 -17.09 -28.79
C SER A 33 30.82 -17.24 -28.58
N TYR A 34 31.25 -17.83 -27.46
CA TYR A 34 32.66 -18.08 -27.17
C TYR A 34 33.15 -19.45 -27.65
N VAL A 35 32.26 -20.32 -28.15
CA VAL A 35 32.61 -21.72 -28.50
C VAL A 35 33.24 -21.84 -29.89
N SER A 36 32.70 -21.13 -30.89
CA SER A 36 33.26 -21.12 -32.25
C SER A 36 32.91 -19.83 -32.99
N ARG A 37 33.64 -19.53 -34.08
CA ARG A 37 33.33 -18.38 -34.95
C ARG A 37 31.92 -18.48 -35.52
N ARG A 38 31.54 -19.67 -35.98
CA ARG A 38 30.20 -19.91 -36.54
C ARG A 38 29.09 -19.67 -35.52
N LEU A 39 29.24 -20.17 -34.30
CA LEU A 39 28.25 -19.94 -33.24
C LEU A 39 28.25 -18.48 -32.76
N ASN A 40 29.39 -17.78 -32.78
CA ASN A 40 29.45 -16.35 -32.52
C ASN A 40 28.56 -15.56 -33.50
N ASP A 41 28.67 -15.85 -34.80
CA ASP A 41 27.89 -15.15 -35.83
C ASP A 41 26.39 -15.46 -35.70
N LEU A 42 26.02 -16.73 -35.52
CA LEU A 42 24.62 -17.14 -35.35
C LEU A 42 24.01 -16.64 -34.04
N SER A 43 24.77 -16.62 -32.95
CA SER A 43 24.29 -16.16 -31.64
C SER A 43 23.92 -14.68 -31.62
N LYS A 44 24.47 -13.87 -32.54
CA LYS A 44 24.18 -12.44 -32.68
C LYS A 44 23.01 -12.14 -33.62
N HIS A 45 22.37 -13.17 -34.17
CA HIS A 45 21.28 -13.00 -35.12
C HIS A 45 20.10 -12.24 -34.49
N ASN A 46 19.65 -11.16 -35.15
CA ASN A 46 18.70 -10.19 -34.61
C ASN A 46 17.39 -10.79 -34.04
N PRO A 47 16.71 -11.73 -34.71
CA PRO A 47 15.51 -12.40 -34.20
C PRO A 47 15.66 -13.03 -32.80
N LEU A 48 16.82 -13.61 -32.46
CA LEU A 48 17.07 -14.21 -31.15
C LEU A 48 16.96 -13.14 -30.05
N TRP A 49 17.61 -12.01 -30.28
CA TRP A 49 17.64 -10.89 -29.35
C TRP A 49 16.36 -10.07 -29.34
N LYS A 50 15.59 -10.06 -30.44
CA LYS A 50 14.24 -9.49 -30.45
C LYS A 50 13.36 -10.15 -29.40
N SER A 51 13.28 -11.49 -29.43
CA SER A 51 12.50 -12.27 -28.46
C SER A 51 12.92 -11.96 -27.02
N LEU A 52 14.23 -11.92 -26.75
CA LEU A 52 14.77 -11.62 -25.43
C LEU A 52 14.49 -10.17 -24.97
N CYS A 53 14.60 -9.18 -25.86
CA CYS A 53 14.25 -7.80 -25.56
C CYS A 53 12.76 -7.64 -25.26
N CYS A 54 11.89 -8.23 -26.08
CA CYS A 54 10.45 -8.22 -25.83
C CYS A 54 10.11 -8.88 -24.48
N LYS A 55 10.78 -9.99 -24.14
CA LYS A 55 10.55 -10.73 -22.89
C LYS A 55 11.03 -9.97 -21.66
N HIS A 56 12.25 -9.45 -21.67
CA HIS A 56 12.91 -8.91 -20.48
C HIS A 56 12.81 -7.41 -20.31
N TRP A 57 12.61 -6.67 -21.40
CA TRP A 57 12.57 -5.21 -21.40
C TRP A 57 11.26 -4.65 -21.96
N LEU A 58 10.35 -5.52 -22.42
CA LEU A 58 9.06 -5.15 -23.01
C LEU A 58 9.18 -4.20 -24.21
N LEU A 59 10.31 -4.27 -24.91
CA LEU A 59 10.59 -3.42 -26.06
C LEU A 59 9.81 -3.88 -27.29
N THR A 60 9.46 -2.91 -28.12
CA THR A 60 8.69 -3.06 -29.36
C THR A 60 9.54 -2.71 -30.58
N ASP A 61 9.04 -3.03 -31.77
CA ASP A 61 9.75 -2.65 -33.01
C ASP A 61 9.91 -1.13 -33.14
N ALA A 62 9.01 -0.32 -32.55
CA ALA A 62 9.12 1.13 -32.52
C ALA A 62 10.35 1.60 -31.73
N ASP A 63 10.62 1.00 -30.56
CA ASP A 63 11.78 1.33 -29.72
C ASP A 63 13.09 1.03 -30.46
N ARG A 64 13.12 -0.11 -31.17
CA ARG A 64 14.27 -0.46 -32.02
C ARG A 64 14.48 0.57 -33.12
N LEU A 65 13.42 0.92 -33.85
CA LEU A 65 13.48 1.89 -34.95
C LEU A 65 13.95 3.26 -34.45
N GLN A 66 13.50 3.69 -33.27
CA GLN A 66 13.93 4.95 -32.66
C GLN A 66 15.41 4.94 -32.26
N SER A 67 15.91 3.81 -31.73
CA SER A 67 17.31 3.68 -31.31
C SER A 67 18.31 3.60 -32.48
N GLY A 68 17.85 3.17 -33.66
CA GLY A 68 18.69 2.96 -34.84
C GLY A 68 19.70 1.80 -34.74
N VAL A 69 19.67 1.00 -33.66
CA VAL A 69 20.62 -0.10 -33.43
C VAL A 69 19.98 -1.49 -33.56
N SER A 70 20.82 -2.52 -33.64
CA SER A 70 20.37 -3.91 -33.67
C SER A 70 19.74 -4.33 -32.32
N TRP A 71 18.90 -5.38 -32.34
CA TRP A 71 18.29 -5.92 -31.12
C TRP A 71 19.33 -6.39 -30.10
N TYR A 72 20.45 -6.94 -30.59
CA TYR A 72 21.57 -7.34 -29.74
C TYR A 72 22.20 -6.15 -29.02
N CYS A 73 22.48 -5.06 -29.75
CA CYS A 73 23.04 -3.84 -29.17
C CYS A 73 22.08 -3.22 -28.15
N LEU A 74 20.78 -3.18 -28.48
CA LEU A 74 19.74 -2.66 -27.59
C LEU A 74 19.62 -3.48 -26.31
N PHE A 75 19.62 -4.81 -26.41
CA PHE A 75 19.63 -5.69 -25.24
C PHE A 75 20.84 -5.40 -24.35
N ARG A 76 22.02 -5.26 -24.95
CA ARG A 76 23.27 -5.01 -24.22
C ARG A 76 23.27 -3.65 -23.50
N GLN A 77 22.72 -2.62 -24.12
CA GLN A 77 22.56 -1.29 -23.50
C GLN A 77 21.67 -1.40 -22.26
N TYR A 78 20.44 -1.91 -22.41
CA TYR A 78 19.51 -2.11 -21.30
C TYR A 78 20.08 -3.04 -20.21
N TYR A 79 20.81 -4.07 -20.59
CA TYR A 79 21.46 -4.97 -19.64
C TYR A 79 22.58 -4.27 -18.86
N THR A 80 23.29 -3.33 -19.47
CA THR A 80 24.34 -2.55 -18.79
C THR A 80 23.72 -1.69 -17.67
N ASP A 81 22.58 -1.07 -17.96
CA ASP A 81 21.93 -0.15 -17.03
C ASP A 81 21.07 -0.88 -15.97
N LEU A 82 20.28 -1.85 -16.41
CA LEU A 82 19.22 -2.49 -15.63
C LEU A 82 19.40 -4.01 -15.46
N GLY A 83 20.51 -4.59 -15.95
CA GLY A 83 20.71 -6.05 -15.96
C GLY A 83 20.60 -6.71 -14.58
N ARG A 84 20.94 -5.98 -13.52
CA ARG A 84 20.78 -6.44 -12.12
C ARG A 84 19.32 -6.70 -11.75
N TYR A 85 18.38 -6.03 -12.41
CA TYR A 85 16.94 -6.10 -12.16
C TYR A 85 16.16 -6.82 -13.26
N ILE A 86 16.84 -7.50 -14.19
CA ILE A 86 16.23 -8.12 -15.38
C ILE A 86 15.09 -9.11 -15.06
N GLN A 87 15.13 -9.74 -13.88
CA GLN A 87 14.09 -10.67 -13.43
C GLN A 87 12.83 -9.95 -12.94
N TYR A 88 12.96 -8.73 -12.44
CA TYR A 88 11.88 -7.95 -11.82
C TYR A 88 11.27 -6.92 -12.78
N TYR A 89 12.09 -6.38 -13.68
CA TYR A 89 11.71 -5.29 -14.58
C TYR A 89 10.42 -5.55 -15.37
N PRO A 90 10.22 -6.70 -16.05
CA PRO A 90 8.99 -6.93 -16.82
C PRO A 90 7.73 -6.88 -15.96
N VAL A 91 7.81 -7.43 -14.75
CA VAL A 91 6.68 -7.52 -13.84
C VAL A 91 6.33 -6.13 -13.29
N LEU A 92 7.34 -5.40 -12.81
CA LEU A 92 7.17 -4.03 -12.31
C LEU A 92 6.66 -3.09 -13.40
N LYS A 93 7.23 -3.17 -14.60
CA LYS A 93 6.82 -2.32 -15.73
C LYS A 93 5.38 -2.58 -16.15
N ARG A 94 4.95 -3.85 -16.22
CA ARG A 94 3.54 -4.19 -16.51
C ARG A 94 2.59 -3.65 -15.46
N ALA A 95 2.90 -3.85 -14.17
CA ALA A 95 2.10 -3.33 -13.07
C ALA A 95 2.01 -1.79 -13.12
N TRP A 96 3.14 -1.11 -13.39
CA TRP A 96 3.15 0.35 -13.54
C TRP A 96 2.27 0.82 -14.70
N GLU A 97 2.37 0.20 -15.88
CA GLU A 97 1.53 0.59 -17.03
C GLU A 97 0.04 0.33 -16.77
N GLN A 98 -0.30 -0.75 -16.06
CA GLN A 98 -1.69 -1.02 -15.62
C GLN A 98 -2.21 0.08 -14.69
N LEU A 99 -1.43 0.43 -13.66
CA LEU A 99 -1.79 1.51 -12.74
C LEU A 99 -1.95 2.84 -13.47
N LYS A 100 -0.99 3.17 -14.35
CA LYS A 100 -1.01 4.41 -15.14
C LYS A 100 -2.25 4.50 -16.02
N ALA A 101 -2.59 3.43 -16.73
CA ALA A 101 -3.79 3.37 -17.57
C ALA A 101 -5.08 3.55 -16.75
N PHE A 102 -5.18 2.86 -15.61
CA PHE A 102 -6.30 2.98 -14.70
C PHE A 102 -6.48 4.40 -14.16
N LEU A 103 -5.40 4.99 -13.62
CA LEU A 103 -5.42 6.35 -13.07
C LEU A 103 -5.71 7.40 -14.15
N GLN A 104 -5.19 7.23 -15.36
CA GLN A 104 -5.48 8.15 -16.46
C GLN A 104 -6.96 8.16 -16.85
N GLN A 105 -7.66 7.03 -16.73
CA GLN A 105 -9.08 6.93 -17.03
C GLN A 105 -9.98 7.38 -15.88
N ARG A 106 -9.61 7.07 -14.63
CA ARG A 106 -10.48 7.25 -13.45
C ARG A 106 -10.12 8.45 -12.58
N CYS A 107 -8.85 8.87 -12.55
CA CYS A 107 -8.30 9.86 -11.61
C CYS A 107 -7.27 10.78 -12.30
N PRO A 108 -7.69 11.63 -13.25
CA PRO A 108 -6.78 12.44 -14.07
C PRO A 108 -5.94 13.45 -13.26
N ARG A 109 -6.40 13.85 -12.07
CA ARG A 109 -5.64 14.73 -11.16
C ARG A 109 -4.44 14.03 -10.52
N MET A 110 -4.63 12.79 -10.06
CA MET A 110 -3.56 11.99 -9.46
C MET A 110 -2.43 11.74 -10.46
N ILE A 111 -2.78 11.36 -11.70
CA ILE A 111 -1.76 11.10 -12.74
C ILE A 111 -1.05 12.38 -13.18
N ALA A 112 -1.71 13.54 -13.15
CA ALA A 112 -1.08 14.82 -13.47
C ALA A 112 0.00 15.17 -12.45
N SER A 113 -0.25 14.94 -11.15
CA SER A 113 0.75 15.16 -10.09
C SER A 113 2.02 14.31 -10.29
N LEU A 114 1.87 13.08 -10.80
CA LEU A 114 3.00 12.19 -11.09
C LEU A 114 3.88 12.68 -12.25
N LYS A 115 3.35 13.50 -13.17
CA LYS A 115 4.09 14.01 -14.34
C LYS A 115 4.96 15.23 -14.03
N VAL A 116 4.83 15.84 -12.85
CA VAL A 116 5.49 17.12 -12.50
C VAL A 116 6.92 16.92 -11.94
N LYS A 117 7.45 15.70 -11.86
CA LYS A 117 8.76 15.38 -11.25
C LYS A 117 9.93 15.21 -12.24
N ASP A 118 9.92 15.87 -13.40
CA ASP A 118 11.05 15.79 -14.36
C ASP A 118 12.24 16.73 -14.03
N GLU A 119 12.25 17.40 -12.86
CA GLU A 119 13.38 18.21 -12.37
C GLU A 119 14.01 17.68 -11.06
N ILE A 120 14.28 16.37 -10.96
CA ILE A 120 15.09 15.83 -9.85
C ILE A 120 16.37 15.19 -10.42
N SER A 121 17.49 15.89 -10.15
CA SER A 121 18.88 15.47 -10.38
C SER A 121 19.17 14.06 -9.81
N PRO A 122 20.00 13.22 -10.46
CA PRO A 122 20.18 11.82 -10.09
C PRO A 122 21.10 11.68 -8.87
N ALA A 123 20.52 11.84 -7.67
CA ALA A 123 21.17 11.44 -6.43
C ALA A 123 20.13 10.96 -5.42
N SER A 124 19.62 9.74 -5.60
CA SER A 124 19.16 8.93 -4.47
C SER A 124 19.16 7.46 -4.86
N GLU A 125 20.05 6.73 -4.18
CA GLU A 125 20.21 5.28 -4.29
C GLU A 125 18.91 4.55 -3.97
N ALA A 126 18.70 3.44 -4.66
CA ALA A 126 17.68 2.46 -4.33
C ALA A 126 17.87 1.95 -2.90
N LYS A 127 17.04 2.45 -1.97
CA LYS A 127 16.78 1.82 -0.68
C LYS A 127 15.30 1.44 -0.63
N LEU A 128 15.06 0.29 -0.01
CA LEU A 128 13.77 -0.33 0.29
C LEU A 128 12.65 0.70 0.51
N THR A 129 11.44 0.34 0.10
CA THR A 129 10.22 1.17 0.18
C THR A 129 9.83 1.43 1.62
N PHE A 130 10.53 2.36 2.23
CA PHE A 130 10.19 2.96 3.51
C PHE A 130 9.33 4.18 3.19
N TYR A 131 8.19 4.31 3.88
CA TYR A 131 7.59 5.63 4.05
C TYR A 131 8.44 6.32 5.12
N PRO A 132 9.24 7.34 4.79
CA PRO A 132 9.88 8.13 5.84
C PRO A 132 8.76 8.81 6.63
N LEU A 133 8.73 8.61 7.94
CA LEU A 133 7.89 9.41 8.83
C LEU A 133 8.27 10.88 8.61
N THR A 134 7.39 11.65 8.00
CA THR A 134 7.48 13.10 7.91
C THR A 134 7.21 13.71 9.28
N LYS A 135 8.14 13.52 10.22
CA LYS A 135 8.32 14.39 11.40
C LYS A 135 9.77 14.57 11.84
N ASP A 136 10.73 13.83 11.28
CA ASP A 136 12.15 14.04 11.63
C ASP A 136 12.99 14.36 10.39
N GLN A 137 12.73 15.51 9.77
CA GLN A 137 13.60 16.09 8.74
C GLN A 137 14.94 16.58 9.32
N THR A 138 15.14 16.44 10.64
CA THR A 138 16.36 16.82 11.37
C THR A 138 17.29 15.65 11.69
N ALA A 139 16.83 14.39 11.53
CA ALA A 139 17.67 13.23 11.72
C ALA A 139 18.65 13.07 10.53
N GLN A 140 19.88 13.56 10.69
CA GLN A 140 21.00 13.29 9.78
C GLN A 140 21.34 11.79 9.69
N ASP A 141 20.78 10.94 10.55
CA ASP A 141 21.00 9.50 10.60
C ASP A 141 19.69 8.71 10.28
N PRO A 142 19.64 8.00 9.13
CA PRO A 142 18.53 7.11 8.77
C PRO A 142 18.27 5.96 9.76
N SER A 143 19.21 5.67 10.67
CA SER A 143 19.04 4.66 11.72
C SER A 143 18.15 5.12 12.89
N ALA A 144 17.84 6.42 12.96
CA ALA A 144 17.04 7.05 14.01
C ALA A 144 15.55 7.21 13.67
N ILE A 145 15.11 6.74 12.51
CA ILE A 145 13.74 6.94 12.01
C ILE A 145 12.91 5.68 12.30
N ASP A 146 11.78 5.83 13.00
CA ASP A 146 10.79 4.76 13.13
C ASP A 146 10.30 4.36 11.72
N MET A 147 10.19 3.07 11.41
CA MET A 147 9.73 2.64 10.09
C MET A 147 8.68 1.54 10.20
N PHE A 148 7.51 1.77 9.62
CA PHE A 148 6.49 0.75 9.44
C PHE A 148 6.83 -0.15 8.25
N ILE A 149 6.84 -1.47 8.48
CA ILE A 149 7.09 -2.49 7.47
C ILE A 149 5.75 -2.87 6.84
N THR A 150 5.53 -2.40 5.61
CA THR A 150 4.29 -2.65 4.86
C THR A 150 4.38 -3.84 3.88
N GLY A 151 5.56 -4.46 3.77
CA GLY A 151 5.77 -5.63 2.92
C GLY A 151 7.16 -6.25 3.11
N SER A 152 7.30 -7.52 2.74
CA SER A 152 8.56 -8.28 2.79
C SER A 152 9.46 -8.03 1.58
N CYS A 153 8.88 -7.72 0.42
CA CYS A 153 9.60 -7.32 -0.78
C CYS A 153 8.81 -6.29 -1.62
N PHE A 154 9.53 -5.36 -2.26
CA PHE A 154 8.89 -4.30 -3.07
C PHE A 154 8.13 -4.85 -4.27
N LEU A 155 8.64 -5.92 -4.89
CA LEU A 155 7.99 -6.53 -6.06
C LEU A 155 6.57 -6.97 -5.72
N GLU A 156 6.44 -7.82 -4.70
CA GLU A 156 5.15 -8.33 -4.24
C GLU A 156 4.25 -7.20 -3.75
N TRP A 157 4.79 -6.32 -2.91
CA TRP A 157 4.06 -5.15 -2.41
C TRP A 157 3.47 -4.31 -3.55
N PHE A 158 4.29 -3.94 -4.53
CA PHE A 158 3.87 -3.07 -5.63
C PHE A 158 2.87 -3.78 -6.55
N THR A 159 3.12 -5.05 -6.89
CA THR A 159 2.18 -5.80 -7.74
C THR A 159 0.83 -6.01 -7.07
N THR A 160 0.81 -6.32 -5.78
CA THR A 160 -0.43 -6.48 -5.00
C THR A 160 -1.14 -5.15 -4.85
N TYR A 161 -0.40 -4.07 -4.57
CA TYR A 161 -0.96 -2.72 -4.51
C TYR A 161 -1.65 -2.34 -5.82
N VAL A 162 -0.97 -2.51 -6.96
CA VAL A 162 -1.55 -2.23 -8.27
C VAL A 162 -2.78 -3.09 -8.53
N HIS A 163 -2.70 -4.38 -8.22
CA HIS A 163 -3.83 -5.30 -8.39
C HIS A 163 -5.06 -4.79 -7.64
N ASN A 164 -4.91 -4.49 -6.35
CA ASN A 164 -6.01 -4.07 -5.48
C ASN A 164 -6.61 -2.71 -5.89
N VAL A 165 -5.79 -1.79 -6.41
CA VAL A 165 -6.28 -0.53 -6.97
C VAL A 165 -7.09 -0.78 -8.24
N VAL A 166 -6.57 -1.59 -9.17
CA VAL A 166 -7.20 -1.83 -10.47
C VAL A 166 -8.48 -2.67 -10.34
N THR A 167 -8.54 -3.62 -9.40
CA THR A 167 -9.75 -4.42 -9.11
C THR A 167 -10.80 -3.66 -8.30
N GLY A 168 -10.45 -2.50 -7.72
CA GLY A 168 -11.34 -1.69 -6.91
C GLY A 168 -11.45 -2.15 -5.45
N GLU A 169 -10.58 -3.07 -5.01
CA GLU A 169 -10.48 -3.44 -3.59
C GLU A 169 -9.97 -2.27 -2.73
N TYR A 170 -9.07 -1.45 -3.28
CA TYR A 170 -8.65 -0.19 -2.68
C TYR A 170 -9.47 0.97 -3.23
N PRO A 171 -10.46 1.49 -2.47
CA PRO A 171 -11.28 2.58 -2.95
C PRO A 171 -10.47 3.87 -3.09
N ILE A 172 -10.84 4.64 -4.11
CA ILE A 172 -10.30 5.98 -4.32
C ILE A 172 -11.35 6.98 -3.85
N ILE A 173 -11.01 7.72 -2.79
CA ILE A 173 -11.89 8.73 -2.19
C ILE A 173 -11.15 10.06 -2.28
N ARG A 174 -11.75 11.04 -2.96
CA ARG A 174 -11.17 12.39 -3.14
C ARG A 174 -9.72 12.36 -3.65
N ASP A 175 -9.47 11.62 -4.72
CA ASP A 175 -8.14 11.46 -5.34
C ASP A 175 -7.07 10.85 -4.40
N GLN A 176 -7.48 10.11 -3.35
CA GLN A 176 -6.58 9.33 -2.49
C GLN A 176 -6.97 7.86 -2.47
N ILE A 177 -5.97 6.98 -2.58
CA ILE A 177 -6.15 5.53 -2.52
C ILE A 177 -6.07 5.09 -1.07
N PHE A 178 -7.15 4.49 -0.55
CA PHE A 178 -7.18 3.94 0.80
C PHE A 178 -6.91 2.43 0.77
N ARG A 179 -5.92 1.98 1.53
CA ARG A 179 -5.48 0.58 1.61
C ARG A 179 -6.31 -0.20 2.63
N TYR A 180 -7.63 -0.21 2.43
CA TYR A 180 -8.52 -0.98 3.29
C TYR A 180 -8.24 -2.47 3.15
N VAL A 181 -8.00 -3.11 4.28
CA VAL A 181 -7.94 -4.57 4.41
C VAL A 181 -9.31 -5.02 4.88
N HIS A 182 -9.95 -5.86 4.06
CA HIS A 182 -11.20 -6.50 4.44
C HIS A 182 -10.90 -7.88 5.02
N ASP A 183 -11.06 -7.99 6.33
CA ASP A 183 -11.06 -9.28 6.99
C ASP A 183 -12.42 -9.95 6.79
N LYS A 184 -12.43 -11.16 6.21
CA LYS A 184 -13.64 -11.95 5.98
C LYS A 184 -14.36 -12.30 7.28
N GLY A 185 -13.64 -12.31 8.42
CA GLY A 185 -14.22 -12.48 9.75
C GLY A 185 -14.92 -11.22 10.29
N CYS A 186 -14.65 -10.04 9.73
CA CYS A 186 -15.21 -8.76 10.17
C CYS A 186 -16.55 -8.47 9.48
N VAL A 187 -17.48 -9.43 9.54
CA VAL A 187 -18.84 -9.35 9.01
C VAL A 187 -19.83 -9.87 10.06
N ALA A 188 -20.90 -9.13 10.33
CA ALA A 188 -22.01 -9.59 11.17
C ALA A 188 -23.34 -9.37 10.46
N THR A 189 -24.22 -10.38 10.54
CA THR A 189 -25.57 -10.32 9.96
C THR A 189 -26.59 -10.42 11.09
N THR A 190 -27.52 -9.48 11.14
CA THR A 190 -28.66 -9.48 12.07
C THR A 190 -29.95 -9.37 11.28
N GLY A 191 -30.70 -10.47 11.18
CA GLY A 191 -31.84 -10.56 10.26
C GLY A 191 -31.39 -10.33 8.82
N ASP A 192 -32.03 -9.38 8.13
CA ASP A 192 -31.73 -9.04 6.73
C ASP A 192 -30.60 -8.00 6.57
N ILE A 193 -30.10 -7.42 7.67
CA ILE A 193 -29.02 -6.43 7.61
C ILE A 193 -27.66 -7.10 7.85
N THR A 194 -26.71 -6.84 6.95
CA THR A 194 -25.31 -7.25 7.10
C THR A 194 -24.42 -6.01 7.24
N VAL A 195 -23.56 -6.03 8.25
CA VAL A 195 -22.54 -5.01 8.51
C VAL A 195 -21.16 -5.62 8.29
N SER A 196 -20.43 -5.06 7.33
CA SER A 196 -19.06 -5.46 7.00
C SER A 196 -18.10 -4.31 7.28
N VAL A 197 -16.97 -4.61 7.90
CA VAL A 197 -15.95 -3.61 8.24
C VAL A 197 -14.65 -3.89 7.48
N SER A 198 -14.00 -2.82 7.03
CA SER A 198 -12.64 -2.86 6.51
C SER A 198 -11.81 -1.79 7.21
N THR A 199 -10.57 -2.08 7.58
CA THR A 199 -9.69 -1.15 8.31
C THR A 199 -8.46 -0.81 7.48
N SER A 200 -7.88 0.36 7.68
CA SER A 200 -6.64 0.79 7.04
C SER A 200 -5.78 1.49 8.07
N PHE A 201 -4.56 1.03 8.25
CA PHE A 201 -3.54 1.78 8.98
C PHE A 201 -2.97 2.86 8.07
N LEU A 202 -2.77 4.08 8.59
CA LEU A 202 -2.17 5.21 7.87
C LEU A 202 -0.80 5.52 8.50
N PRO A 203 0.30 4.91 7.99
CA PRO A 203 1.67 5.19 8.42
C PRO A 203 2.01 6.68 8.40
N GLU A 204 1.47 7.42 7.44
CA GLU A 204 1.78 8.83 7.18
C GLU A 204 1.25 9.76 8.28
N LEU A 205 0.23 9.32 9.03
CA LEU A 205 -0.38 10.05 10.15
C LEU A 205 -0.07 9.39 11.51
N SER A 206 0.80 8.38 11.51
CA SER A 206 1.13 7.60 12.71
C SER A 206 2.57 7.84 13.16
N SER A 207 2.80 7.77 14.46
CA SER A 207 4.13 7.80 15.09
C SER A 207 4.24 6.75 16.19
N VAL A 208 5.39 6.10 16.28
CA VAL A 208 5.70 5.22 17.41
C VAL A 208 6.11 6.07 18.62
N HIS A 209 6.80 7.18 18.38
CA HIS A 209 7.11 8.15 19.43
C HIS A 209 6.84 9.62 19.05
N PRO A 210 5.98 10.33 19.80
CA PRO A 210 5.05 9.79 20.80
C PRO A 210 4.07 8.79 20.17
N PRO A 211 3.54 7.82 20.93
CA PRO A 211 2.68 6.78 20.37
C PRO A 211 1.36 7.37 19.90
N HIS A 212 1.13 7.29 18.60
CA HIS A 212 -0.04 7.80 17.92
C HIS A 212 -0.29 6.95 16.69
N PHE A 213 -1.24 6.02 16.76
CA PHE A 213 -1.54 5.09 15.67
C PHE A 213 -2.88 5.47 15.04
N PHE A 214 -2.83 5.96 13.81
CA PHE A 214 -4.00 6.44 13.08
C PHE A 214 -4.57 5.34 12.21
N PHE A 215 -5.85 5.05 12.41
CA PHE A 215 -6.60 4.09 11.62
C PHE A 215 -7.81 4.75 10.98
N THR A 216 -8.11 4.35 9.74
CA THR A 216 -9.43 4.58 9.15
C THR A 216 -10.17 3.26 9.07
N TYR A 217 -11.49 3.33 9.15
CA TYR A 217 -12.35 2.17 8.93
C TYR A 217 -13.48 2.56 7.98
N ARG A 218 -13.82 1.64 7.09
CA ARG A 218 -14.95 1.74 6.17
C ARG A 218 -15.99 0.70 6.59
N ILE A 219 -17.20 1.16 6.81
CA ILE A 219 -18.33 0.30 7.18
C ILE A 219 -19.31 0.29 6.04
N ARG A 220 -19.72 -0.93 5.69
CA ARG A 220 -20.73 -1.22 4.69
C ARG A 220 -21.92 -1.86 5.38
N ILE A 221 -23.06 -1.18 5.34
CA ILE A 221 -24.34 -1.65 5.86
C ILE A 221 -25.21 -1.98 4.66
N GLU A 222 -25.67 -3.22 4.55
CA GLU A 222 -26.54 -3.63 3.45
C GLU A 222 -27.76 -4.38 3.94
N MET A 223 -28.88 -4.21 3.24
CA MET A 223 -30.06 -5.06 3.40
C MET A 223 -30.11 -6.07 2.26
N SER A 224 -30.38 -7.34 2.58
CA SER A 224 -30.57 -8.38 1.56
C SER A 224 -31.59 -7.95 0.50
N SER A 225 -31.31 -8.25 -0.77
CA SER A 225 -32.26 -8.01 -1.86
C SER A 225 -33.50 -8.92 -1.78
N SER A 226 -33.41 -10.04 -1.07
CA SER A 226 -34.52 -10.96 -0.82
C SER A 226 -35.40 -10.55 0.37
N ALA A 227 -35.06 -9.46 1.08
CA ALA A 227 -35.80 -9.00 2.23
C ALA A 227 -37.21 -8.51 1.82
N SER A 228 -38.18 -8.65 2.73
CA SER A 228 -39.52 -8.09 2.52
C SER A 228 -39.45 -6.55 2.49
N PRO A 229 -40.25 -5.86 1.65
CA PRO A 229 -40.36 -4.40 1.70
C PRO A 229 -40.77 -3.86 3.08
N GLU A 230 -41.52 -4.64 3.86
CA GLU A 230 -41.92 -4.29 5.24
C GLU A 230 -40.74 -4.28 6.22
N ALA A 231 -39.65 -4.97 5.88
CA ALA A 231 -38.44 -5.00 6.67
C ALA A 231 -37.65 -3.67 6.60
N ALA A 232 -38.05 -2.74 5.74
CA ALA A 232 -37.42 -1.43 5.60
C ALA A 232 -37.29 -0.73 6.96
N CYS A 233 -36.10 -0.21 7.25
CA CYS A 233 -35.75 0.33 8.56
C CYS A 233 -34.83 1.54 8.43
N GLN A 234 -34.77 2.41 9.44
CA GLN A 234 -33.89 3.58 9.46
C GLN A 234 -32.96 3.51 10.66
N LEU A 235 -31.69 3.86 10.44
CA LEU A 235 -30.68 3.95 11.49
C LEU A 235 -30.92 5.21 12.33
N ASP A 236 -31.04 5.04 13.64
CA ASP A 236 -31.25 6.14 14.59
C ASP A 236 -29.96 6.53 15.32
N SER A 237 -29.22 5.54 15.81
CA SER A 237 -28.03 5.78 16.62
C SER A 237 -27.04 4.63 16.51
N ARG A 238 -25.83 4.88 17.00
CA ARG A 238 -24.75 3.91 17.09
C ARG A 238 -24.21 3.87 18.50
N TYR A 239 -23.74 2.69 18.89
CA TYR A 239 -22.98 2.46 20.09
C TYR A 239 -21.70 1.74 19.71
N TRP A 240 -20.57 2.25 20.19
CA TRP A 240 -19.24 1.68 20.02
C TRP A 240 -18.64 1.39 21.38
N LYS A 241 -18.05 0.22 21.51
CA LYS A 241 -17.16 -0.16 22.59
C LYS A 241 -15.77 -0.33 22.02
N ILE A 242 -14.87 0.55 22.41
CA ILE A 242 -13.47 0.56 22.00
C ILE A 242 -12.68 0.01 23.18
N THR A 243 -11.96 -1.10 22.98
CA THR A 243 -11.14 -1.67 24.06
C THR A 243 -9.68 -1.52 23.69
N THR A 244 -8.91 -0.98 24.64
CA THR A 244 -7.47 -0.88 24.52
C THR A 244 -6.76 -2.18 24.95
N SER A 245 -5.56 -2.43 24.44
CA SER A 245 -4.68 -3.55 24.75
C SER A 245 -4.23 -3.55 26.22
N ASP A 246 -4.15 -2.37 26.82
CA ASP A 246 -3.95 -2.17 28.26
C ASP A 246 -5.21 -2.43 29.10
N GLY A 247 -6.33 -2.81 28.47
CA GLY A 247 -7.59 -3.15 29.13
C GLY A 247 -8.54 -1.97 29.39
N ASN A 248 -8.20 -0.75 28.94
CA ASN A 248 -9.11 0.38 29.07
C ASN A 248 -10.28 0.25 28.10
N VAL A 249 -11.48 0.61 28.54
CA VAL A 249 -12.67 0.58 27.70
C VAL A 249 -13.22 1.99 27.57
N GLU A 250 -13.47 2.41 26.34
CA GLU A 250 -14.15 3.65 26.00
C GLU A 250 -15.45 3.31 25.27
N GLU A 251 -16.54 3.95 25.69
CA GLU A 251 -17.86 3.78 25.08
C GLU A 251 -18.27 5.08 24.40
N VAL A 252 -18.64 4.98 23.13
CA VAL A 252 -19.08 6.12 22.32
C VAL A 252 -20.50 5.85 21.84
N GLN A 253 -21.43 6.70 22.21
CA GLN A 253 -22.82 6.64 21.77
C GLN A 253 -23.20 7.96 21.09
N GLY A 254 -23.92 7.88 19.98
CA GLY A 254 -24.36 9.09 19.29
C GLY A 254 -25.40 8.84 18.21
N PRO A 255 -26.09 9.90 17.76
CA PRO A 255 -27.12 9.81 16.74
C PRO A 255 -26.51 9.60 15.35
N GLY A 256 -27.18 8.81 14.52
CA GLY A 256 -26.82 8.57 13.13
C GLY A 256 -25.45 7.91 12.95
N VAL A 257 -24.90 8.04 11.74
CA VAL A 257 -23.53 7.70 11.34
C VAL A 257 -22.98 8.85 10.49
N VAL A 258 -21.84 9.43 10.86
CA VAL A 258 -21.21 10.58 10.15
C VAL A 258 -22.19 11.75 9.82
N GLY A 259 -23.18 11.98 10.69
CA GLY A 259 -24.21 13.02 10.51
C GLY A 259 -25.42 12.60 9.67
N GLU A 260 -25.46 11.35 9.20
CA GLU A 260 -26.54 10.79 8.39
C GLU A 260 -27.38 9.75 9.14
N PHE A 261 -28.64 9.60 8.73
CA PHE A 261 -29.60 8.63 9.27
C PHE A 261 -30.13 7.74 8.13
N PRO A 262 -29.31 6.81 7.62
CA PRO A 262 -29.62 6.05 6.42
C PRO A 262 -30.87 5.20 6.60
N VAL A 263 -31.77 5.30 5.62
CA VAL A 263 -32.92 4.40 5.46
C VAL A 263 -32.47 3.19 4.64
N MET A 264 -32.66 1.99 5.14
CA MET A 264 -32.34 0.72 4.51
C MET A 264 -33.61 0.07 3.94
N THR A 265 -33.56 -0.27 2.66
CA THR A 265 -34.61 -0.98 1.91
C THR A 265 -34.00 -2.20 1.23
N PRO A 266 -34.77 -3.20 0.79
CA PRO A 266 -34.21 -4.40 0.17
C PRO A 266 -33.22 -4.08 -0.95
N GLY A 267 -32.01 -4.66 -0.87
CA GLY A 267 -30.91 -4.45 -1.81
C GLY A 267 -30.14 -3.14 -1.66
N LYS A 268 -30.52 -2.26 -0.72
CA LYS A 268 -29.82 -1.00 -0.48
C LYS A 268 -28.53 -1.25 0.28
N VAL A 269 -27.49 -0.52 -0.14
CA VAL A 269 -26.17 -0.50 0.48
C VAL A 269 -25.89 0.94 0.89
N HIS A 270 -25.43 1.12 2.13
CA HIS A 270 -24.91 2.37 2.65
C HIS A 270 -23.47 2.15 3.11
N GLU A 271 -22.56 3.00 2.63
CA GLU A 271 -21.14 2.95 2.98
C GLU A 271 -20.71 4.28 3.55
N TYR A 272 -19.92 4.24 4.63
CA TYR A 272 -19.26 5.41 5.16
C TYR A 272 -17.86 5.06 5.66
N ALA A 273 -17.00 6.08 5.75
CA ALA A 273 -15.67 5.97 6.31
C ALA A 273 -15.51 6.94 7.48
N SER A 274 -14.79 6.51 8.51
CA SER A 274 -14.42 7.31 9.66
C SER A 274 -13.01 6.91 10.12
N CYS A 275 -12.50 7.59 11.13
CA CYS A 275 -11.15 7.39 11.65
C CYS A 275 -11.15 7.32 13.17
N THR A 276 -10.07 6.76 13.70
CA THR A 276 -9.80 6.72 15.14
C THR A 276 -8.30 6.74 15.36
N THR A 277 -7.89 7.16 16.54
CA THR A 277 -6.49 7.21 16.96
C THR A 277 -6.31 6.44 18.26
N PHE A 278 -5.23 5.67 18.32
CA PHE A 278 -4.86 4.90 19.51
C PHE A 278 -3.46 5.28 20.00
N SER A 279 -3.25 5.15 21.31
CA SER A 279 -1.93 5.31 21.94
C SER A 279 -1.14 4.00 21.99
N THR A 280 -1.68 2.98 21.34
CA THR A 280 -1.29 1.58 21.43
C THR A 280 -1.38 0.95 20.04
N PRO A 281 -0.50 -0.01 19.71
CA PRO A 281 -0.34 -0.47 18.33
C PRO A 281 -1.43 -1.44 17.86
N SER A 282 -2.23 -2.02 18.77
CA SER A 282 -3.22 -3.03 18.40
C SER A 282 -4.46 -2.88 19.25
N GLU A 283 -5.58 -2.54 18.61
CA GLU A 283 -6.86 -2.36 19.29
C GLU A 283 -8.05 -2.97 18.58
N TYR A 284 -9.18 -3.05 19.27
CA TYR A 284 -10.42 -3.51 18.65
C TYR A 284 -11.63 -2.66 19.02
N MET A 285 -12.57 -2.64 18.09
CA MET A 285 -13.87 -2.00 18.26
C MET A 285 -14.96 -3.02 17.99
N GLU A 286 -16.05 -2.90 18.75
CA GLU A 286 -17.29 -3.66 18.57
C GLU A 286 -18.47 -2.79 18.98
N GLY A 287 -19.69 -3.19 18.64
CA GLY A 287 -20.84 -2.36 18.96
C GLY A 287 -22.12 -2.81 18.28
N HIS A 288 -23.06 -1.88 18.19
CA HIS A 288 -24.30 -2.09 17.46
C HIS A 288 -24.88 -0.77 16.94
N TYR A 289 -25.69 -0.87 15.90
CA TYR A 289 -26.58 0.19 15.48
C TYR A 289 -27.97 -0.05 16.05
N THR A 290 -28.68 1.03 16.34
CA THR A 290 -30.09 1.00 16.70
C THR A 290 -30.91 1.45 15.51
N PHE A 291 -31.86 0.62 15.09
CA PHE A 291 -32.76 0.85 13.97
C PHE A 291 -34.21 0.82 14.44
N HIS A 292 -35.08 1.57 13.77
CA HIS A 292 -36.53 1.39 13.84
C HIS A 292 -37.09 0.95 12.49
N ARG A 293 -38.20 0.19 12.49
CA ARG A 293 -38.93 -0.14 11.25
C ARG A 293 -39.67 1.09 10.71
N LEU A 294 -39.69 1.24 9.39
CA LEU A 294 -40.46 2.34 8.76
C LEU A 294 -41.98 2.14 8.91
N ALA A 295 -42.44 0.88 8.94
CA ALA A 295 -43.86 0.56 9.11
C ALA A 295 -44.36 0.83 10.54
N ASN A 296 -43.50 0.67 11.54
CA ASN A 296 -43.81 0.96 12.94
C ASN A 296 -42.57 1.52 13.67
N LYS A 297 -42.60 2.81 13.99
CA LYS A 297 -41.50 3.50 14.68
C LYS A 297 -41.26 3.00 16.11
N GLU A 298 -42.22 2.34 16.74
CA GLU A 298 -42.04 1.75 18.07
C GLU A 298 -41.27 0.43 18.01
N GLU A 299 -41.19 -0.22 16.84
CA GLU A 299 -40.40 -1.44 16.65
C GLU A 299 -38.93 -1.07 16.42
N VAL A 300 -38.20 -1.02 17.54
CA VAL A 300 -36.75 -0.75 17.59
C VAL A 300 -35.98 -2.05 17.78
N PHE A 301 -34.87 -2.20 17.08
CA PHE A 301 -33.98 -3.35 17.19
C PHE A 301 -32.51 -2.97 17.00
N HIS A 302 -31.62 -3.83 17.49
CA HIS A 302 -30.18 -3.65 17.35
C HIS A 302 -29.62 -4.51 16.23
N VAL A 303 -28.70 -3.93 15.45
CA VAL A 303 -27.92 -4.62 14.43
C VAL A 303 -26.48 -4.68 14.91
N ALA A 304 -25.95 -5.88 15.10
CA ALA A 304 -24.59 -6.08 15.59
C ALA A 304 -23.55 -5.54 14.59
N ILE A 305 -22.53 -4.88 15.12
CA ILE A 305 -21.31 -4.56 14.39
C ILE A 305 -20.28 -5.63 14.79
N PRO A 306 -19.63 -6.31 13.83
CA PRO A 306 -18.64 -7.33 14.16
C PRO A 306 -17.49 -6.72 14.95
N ARG A 307 -16.88 -7.49 15.84
CA ARG A 307 -15.60 -7.09 16.43
C ARG A 307 -14.55 -7.07 15.32
N PHE A 308 -13.85 -5.95 15.18
CA PHE A 308 -12.73 -5.84 14.24
C PHE A 308 -11.49 -5.29 14.93
N HIS A 309 -10.35 -5.84 14.53
CA HIS A 309 -9.05 -5.45 15.05
C HIS A 309 -8.36 -4.46 14.12
N MET A 310 -7.69 -3.48 14.71
CA MET A 310 -6.85 -2.49 14.08
C MET A 310 -5.45 -2.68 14.61
N VAL A 311 -4.66 -3.41 13.82
CA VAL A 311 -3.31 -3.81 14.19
C VAL A 311 -2.33 -3.04 13.34
N CYS A 312 -1.42 -2.33 14.00
CA CYS A 312 -0.30 -1.66 13.37
C CYS A 312 0.62 -2.72 12.75
N PRO A 313 1.07 -2.53 11.49
CA PRO A 313 2.11 -3.38 10.91
C PRO A 313 3.39 -3.38 11.77
N PRO A 314 4.25 -4.41 11.63
CA PRO A 314 5.52 -4.45 12.32
C PRO A 314 6.32 -3.16 12.06
N PHE A 315 6.94 -2.61 13.10
CA PHE A 315 7.80 -1.44 12.98
C PHE A 315 9.17 -1.70 13.60
N ARG A 316 10.17 -0.92 13.17
CA ARG A 316 11.52 -0.93 13.76
C ARG A 316 11.73 0.32 14.59
N GLU A 317 12.12 0.13 15.84
CA GLU A 317 12.60 1.20 16.71
C GLU A 317 14.14 1.32 16.60
N PRO A 318 14.69 2.55 16.64
CA PRO A 318 16.14 2.78 16.65
C PRO A 318 16.85 2.17 17.87
N VAL A 319 17.99 1.52 17.62
CA VAL A 319 18.85 0.90 18.66
C VAL A 319 19.35 1.91 19.70
N THR A 320 19.54 3.17 19.30
CA THR A 320 19.97 4.28 20.17
C THR A 320 18.98 4.56 21.31
N ARG A 321 17.71 4.18 21.14
CA ARG A 321 16.67 4.38 22.18
C ARG A 321 16.60 3.24 23.19
N THR A 322 16.86 2.00 22.75
CA THR A 322 16.86 0.81 23.61
C THR A 322 17.92 0.91 24.73
N GLN A 323 19.02 1.63 24.48
CA GLN A 323 20.07 1.89 25.48
C GLN A 323 19.69 2.98 26.50
N LYS A 324 18.91 4.01 26.12
CA LYS A 324 18.46 5.05 27.07
C LYS A 324 17.37 4.55 28.02
N ALA A 325 16.46 3.69 27.56
CA ALA A 325 15.41 3.11 28.40
C ALA A 325 15.95 2.09 29.42
N SER A 326 17.08 1.43 29.14
CA SER A 326 17.77 0.56 30.09
C SER A 326 18.68 1.32 31.06
N ALA A 327 19.24 2.47 30.64
CA ALA A 327 20.04 3.32 31.52
C ALA A 327 19.19 4.07 32.57
N SER A 328 17.95 4.46 32.25
CA SER A 328 17.05 5.20 33.16
C SER A 328 16.50 4.37 34.32
N TYR A 329 16.65 3.04 34.30
CA TYR A 329 16.29 2.17 35.41
C TYR A 329 17.44 1.92 36.41
N SER A 330 18.65 2.42 36.12
CA SER A 330 19.84 2.19 36.96
C SER A 330 20.35 3.40 37.75
N ALA A 331 19.70 4.56 37.62
CA ALA A 331 20.12 5.79 38.30
C ALA A 331 18.94 6.47 39.02
N ARG A 332 18.48 5.85 40.11
CA ARG A 332 17.71 6.51 41.17
C ARG A 332 18.05 5.90 42.52
N PHE A 333 19.21 6.24 43.04
CA PHE A 333 19.51 6.39 44.46
C PHE A 333 20.69 7.36 44.53
N ASP A 334 20.40 8.63 44.78
CA ASP A 334 21.13 9.45 45.75
C ASP A 334 20.41 10.79 45.92
N ASP A 335 19.98 11.03 47.15
CA ASP A 335 19.46 12.27 47.68
C ASP A 335 20.55 13.35 47.69
N HIS A 336 20.22 14.59 47.32
CA HIS A 336 20.46 15.76 48.17
C HIS A 336 19.81 17.03 47.60
N ASP A 337 19.21 17.77 48.53
CA ASP A 337 18.58 19.08 48.41
C ASP A 337 19.55 20.19 47.97
N ASP A 338 19.07 21.17 47.20
CA ASP A 338 19.41 22.60 47.35
C ASP A 338 18.47 23.49 46.49
N ASP A 339 18.37 24.76 46.88
CA ASP A 339 17.19 25.61 46.81
C ASP A 339 17.28 26.75 45.76
N GLY A 340 16.13 27.35 45.43
CA GLY A 340 15.99 28.68 44.81
C GLY A 340 15.94 28.67 43.26
N GLU A 341 15.27 29.56 42.54
CA GLU A 341 14.50 30.78 42.83
C GLU A 341 13.72 31.12 41.52
N TYR A 342 12.65 31.91 41.63
CA TYR A 342 11.71 32.32 40.59
C TYR A 342 12.31 32.98 39.34
N CYS A 343 11.66 32.79 38.17
CA CYS A 343 11.48 33.82 37.14
C CYS A 343 10.26 33.52 36.23
N ASP A 344 9.26 34.39 36.32
CA ASP A 344 8.23 34.64 35.30
C ASP A 344 8.86 35.20 34.02
N GLY A 345 8.27 34.94 32.85
CA GLY A 345 8.65 35.64 31.62
C GLY A 345 8.14 35.01 30.33
N ASP A 346 6.99 35.52 29.90
CA ASP A 346 6.57 35.81 28.53
C ASP A 346 6.51 34.71 27.47
N GLY A 347 5.30 34.61 26.90
CA GLY A 347 5.05 33.87 25.69
C GLY A 347 5.57 34.61 24.46
N ASP A 348 5.88 33.83 23.43
CA ASP A 348 5.92 34.28 22.05
C ASP A 348 5.53 33.11 21.13
N ASP A 349 4.47 33.37 20.36
CA ASP A 349 4.39 33.21 18.91
C ASP A 349 4.74 31.83 18.30
N PHE A 350 3.76 30.93 18.26
CA PHE A 350 3.73 29.89 17.23
C PHE A 350 3.01 30.40 15.98
N GLY A 351 3.81 31.01 15.11
CA GLY A 351 3.45 31.36 13.75
C GLY A 351 3.00 30.15 12.92
N ASP A 352 1.80 30.30 12.36
CA ASP A 352 1.29 29.83 11.07
C ASP A 352 2.04 28.64 10.39
N LEU A 353 1.62 27.41 10.70
CA LEU A 353 1.87 26.22 9.88
C LEU A 353 0.58 25.79 9.16
N ARG A 354 0.03 26.70 8.37
CA ARG A 354 -0.90 26.39 7.28
C ARG A 354 -0.17 25.63 6.18
N GLY A 355 -0.23 24.30 6.23
CA GLY A 355 0.32 23.45 5.17
C GLY A 355 -0.27 22.05 5.05
N ILE A 356 -1.09 21.61 6.02
CA ILE A 356 -1.84 20.37 5.93
C ILE A 356 -3.30 20.71 6.13
N ASN A 357 -4.08 20.64 5.05
CA ASN A 357 -5.49 20.95 5.09
C ASN A 357 -6.25 19.84 5.84
N MET A 358 -6.40 19.98 7.16
CA MET A 358 -7.26 19.12 7.98
C MET A 358 -8.73 19.13 7.52
N ALA A 359 -9.14 20.11 6.70
CA ALA A 359 -10.47 20.13 6.08
C ALA A 359 -10.69 19.00 5.04
N ALA A 360 -9.64 18.34 4.56
CA ALA A 360 -9.77 17.23 3.61
C ALA A 360 -10.53 16.02 4.17
N LEU A 361 -10.68 15.94 5.50
CA LEU A 361 -11.43 14.91 6.24
C LEU A 361 -12.65 15.47 7.00
N GLU A 362 -13.10 16.71 6.76
CA GLU A 362 -14.25 17.32 7.49
C GLU A 362 -15.60 16.57 7.35
N GLY A 363 -15.68 15.53 6.50
CA GLY A 363 -16.83 14.60 6.45
C GLY A 363 -16.63 13.29 7.24
N ALA A 364 -15.42 12.98 7.69
CA ALA A 364 -15.08 11.78 8.46
C ALA A 364 -14.96 12.16 9.94
N TRP A 365 -16.10 12.21 10.63
CA TRP A 365 -16.14 12.53 12.05
C TRP A 365 -15.46 11.41 12.84
N CYS A 366 -14.41 11.74 13.59
CA CYS A 366 -13.80 10.83 14.55
C CYS A 366 -14.80 10.58 15.70
N PRO A 367 -15.12 9.33 16.09
CA PRO A 367 -16.05 9.05 17.17
C PRO A 367 -15.64 9.70 18.50
N ARG A 368 -14.33 9.93 18.70
CA ARG A 368 -13.75 10.57 19.90
C ARG A 368 -13.96 12.09 19.99
N HIS A 369 -14.43 12.74 18.92
CA HIS A 369 -14.56 14.19 18.84
C HIS A 369 -16.02 14.66 18.71
N ILE A 370 -16.96 13.96 19.35
CA ILE A 370 -18.38 14.33 19.40
C ILE A 370 -18.71 15.04 20.71
#